data_AF-A0AA96DJN0-F1
#
_entry.id   AF-A0AA96DJN0-F1
#
_cell.length_a   1.000
_cell.length_b   1.000
_cell.length_c   1.000
_cell.angle_alpha   90.00
_cell.angle_beta   90.00
_cell.angle_gamma   90.00
#
_symmetry.space_group_name_H-M   'P 1'
#
loop_
_entity.id
_entity.type
_entity.pdbx_description
1 polymer ?
#
loop_
_entity_poly.entity_id
_entity_poly.type
_entity_poly.pdbx_seq_one_letter_code
_entity_poly.pdbx_strand_id
1 'polypeptide(L)' 'MVNINWTNEAEVWLEDIFNFISEDSKKIAKKVVKEIFEKVQILQMFPKFGYKYYEDD' A
#
# COMPACT_ATOMS: atom_id res chain seq x y z
N MET A 1 -16.27 -7.39 8.10
CA MET A 1 -14.80 -7.52 8.05
C MET A 1 -14.44 -8.28 6.79
N VAL A 2 -13.40 -7.89 6.07
CA VAL A 2 -12.94 -8.58 4.86
C VAL A 2 -11.46 -8.93 4.99
N ASN A 3 -11.01 -9.91 4.22
CA ASN A 3 -9.60 -10.24 4.10
C ASN A 3 -8.96 -9.36 3.04
N ILE A 4 -7.78 -8.83 3.34
CA ILE A 4 -6.96 -8.12 2.36
C ILE A 4 -6.07 -9.15 1.67
N ASN A 5 -6.16 -9.20 0.35
CA ASN A 5 -5.26 -9.99 -0.48
C ASN A 5 -4.37 -9.02 -1.27
N TRP A 6 -3.07 -9.09 -1.04
CA TRP A 6 -2.08 -8.40 -1.87
C TRP A 6 -1.82 -9.24 -3.12
N THR A 7 -1.75 -8.60 -4.27
CA THR A 7 -1.27 -9.27 -5.48
C THR A 7 0.24 -9.33 -5.44
N ASN A 8 0.84 -10.30 -6.13
CA ASN A 8 2.29 -10.38 -6.28
C ASN A 8 2.87 -9.07 -6.84
N GLU A 9 2.16 -8.42 -7.78
CA GLU A 9 2.56 -7.12 -8.33
C GLU A 9 2.61 -6.02 -7.26
N ALA A 10 1.61 -5.96 -6.39
CA ALA A 10 1.58 -4.96 -5.33
C ALA A 10 2.67 -5.20 -4.28
N GLU A 11 3.04 -6.46 -4.01
CA GLU A 11 4.19 -6.80 -3.16
C GLU A 11 5.52 -6.35 -3.79
N VAL A 12 5.71 -6.59 -5.09
CA VAL A 12 6.89 -6.11 -5.85
C VAL A 12 6.97 -4.60 -5.80
N TRP A 13 5.86 -3.87 -5.97
CA TRP A 13 5.87 -2.41 -5.86
C TRP A 13 6.25 -1.91 -4.47
N LEU A 14 5.85 -2.60 -3.39
CA LEU A 14 6.30 -2.23 -2.04
C LEU A 14 7.82 -2.41 -1.89
N GLU A 15 8.38 -3.47 -2.47
CA GLU A 15 9.82 -3.70 -2.51
C GLU A 15 10.55 -2.62 -3.34
N ASP A 16 10.04 -2.28 -4.51
CA ASP A 16 10.61 -1.24 -5.37
C ASP A 16 10.60 0.13 -4.70
N ILE A 17 9.48 0.51 -4.06
CA ILE A 17 9.38 1.74 -3.26
C ILE A 17 10.41 1.73 -2.14
N PHE A 18 10.56 0.61 -1.44
CA PHE A 18 11.53 0.48 -0.37
C PHE A 18 12.96 0.66 -0.89
N ASN A 19 13.31 -0.04 -1.96
CA ASN A 19 14.65 -0.02 -2.54
C ASN A 19 15.01 1.37 -3.03
N PHE A 20 14.11 2.02 -3.78
CA PHE A 20 14.31 3.37 -4.29
C PHE A 20 14.57 4.39 -3.18
N ILE A 21 13.72 4.44 -2.15
CA ILE A 21 13.88 5.40 -1.04
C ILE A 21 15.10 5.04 -0.16
N SER A 22 15.47 3.76 -0.10
CA SER A 22 16.60 3.29 0.71
C SER A 22 17.95 3.75 0.21
N GLU A 23 18.05 4.17 -1.06
CA GLU A 23 19.25 4.80 -1.62
C GLU A 23 19.63 6.06 -0.83
N ASP A 24 18.63 6.86 -0.42
CA ASP A 24 18.83 8.06 0.40
C ASP A 24 18.69 7.79 1.90
N SER A 25 17.64 7.04 2.30
CA SER A 25 17.35 6.81 3.72
C SER A 25 16.50 5.57 3.98
N LYS A 26 17.16 4.50 4.45
CA LYS A 26 16.51 3.28 4.93
C LYS A 26 15.46 3.53 6.01
N LYS A 27 15.63 4.57 6.83
CA LYS A 27 14.64 4.95 7.87
C LYS A 27 13.35 5.46 7.24
N ILE A 28 13.46 6.31 6.22
CA ILE A 28 12.30 6.85 5.50
C ILE A 28 11.64 5.74 4.69
N ALA A 29 12.41 4.88 4.02
CA ALA A 29 11.88 3.74 3.27
C ALA A 29 11.01 2.83 4.15
N LYS A 30 11.50 2.43 5.33
CA LYS A 30 10.72 1.66 6.31
C LYS A 30 9.44 2.37 6.74
N LYS A 31 9.51 3.69 6.97
CA LYS A 31 8.35 4.49 7.37
C LYS A 31 7.28 4.48 6.27
N VAL A 32 7.65 4.75 5.03
CA VAL A 32 6.71 4.83 3.90
C VAL A 32 6.00 3.49 3.66
N VAL A 33 6.75 2.39 3.57
CA VAL A 33 6.15 1.05 3.39
C VAL A 33 5.19 0.71 4.53
N LYS A 34 5.58 1.02 5.78
CA LYS A 34 4.71 0.82 6.94
C LYS A 34 3.42 1.63 6.86
N GLU A 35 3.50 2.91 6.49
CA GLU A 35 2.33 3.79 6.37
C GLU A 35 1.37 3.30 5.26
N ILE A 36 1.90 2.81 4.13
CA ILE A 36 1.08 2.20 3.09
C ILE A 36 0.38 0.95 3.64
N PHE A 37 1.12 0.04 4.26
CA PHE A 37 0.57 -1.19 4.84
C PHE A 37 -0.55 -0.89 5.85
N GLU A 38 -0.30 0.02 6.81
CA GLU A 38 -1.26 0.41 7.84
C GLU A 38 -2.52 1.05 7.24
N LYS A 39 -2.38 1.90 6.23
CA LYS A 39 -3.52 2.53 5.55
C LYS A 39 -4.40 1.51 4.83
N VAL A 40 -3.81 0.48 4.24
CA VAL A 40 -4.55 -0.62 3.60
C VAL A 40 -5.29 -1.47 4.64
N GLN A 41 -4.75 -1.67 5.84
CA GLN A 41 -5.43 -2.44 6.91
C GLN A 41 -6.80 -1.87 7.31
N ILE A 42 -7.01 -0.57 7.14
CA ILE A 42 -8.31 0.09 7.39
C ILE A 42 -9.43 -0.53 6.53
N LEU A 43 -9.11 -1.03 5.34
CA LEU A 43 -10.06 -1.65 4.42
C LEU A 43 -10.69 -2.93 4.98
N GLN A 44 -10.07 -3.61 5.95
CA GLN A 44 -10.68 -4.76 6.61
C GLN A 44 -12.01 -4.39 7.27
N MET A 45 -12.06 -3.21 7.88
CA MET A 45 -13.25 -2.68 8.57
C MET A 45 -14.11 -1.82 7.64
N PHE A 46 -13.49 -1.08 6.71
CA PHE A 46 -14.18 -0.17 5.79
C PHE A 46 -13.82 -0.48 4.33
N PRO A 47 -14.35 -1.57 3.73
CA PRO A 47 -13.92 -2.03 2.40
C PRO A 47 -14.23 -1.08 1.25
N LYS A 48 -15.15 -0.14 1.47
CA LYS A 48 -15.55 0.89 0.49
C LYS A 48 -14.83 2.22 0.72
N PHE A 49 -13.84 2.27 1.61
CA PHE A 49 -13.05 3.47 1.85
C PHE A 49 -12.12 3.74 0.67
N GLY A 50 -12.00 5.01 0.29
CA GLY A 50 -11.32 5.44 -0.92
C GLY A 50 -12.30 5.91 -1.98
N TYR A 51 -11.79 6.11 -3.19
CA TYR A 51 -12.57 6.56 -4.33
C TYR A 51 -12.39 5.57 -5.47
N LYS A 52 -13.49 5.27 -6.17
CA LYS A 52 -13.38 4.56 -7.44
C LYS A 52 -12.61 5.45 -8.40
N TYR A 53 -11.48 4.95 -8.86
CA TYR A 53 -10.75 5.53 -9.97
C TYR A 53 -11.44 4.94 -11.22
N TYR A 54 -12.18 5.78 -11.94
CA TYR A 54 -13.11 5.45 -13.03
C TYR A 54 -14.51 4.97 -12.57
N GLU A 55 -15.49 5.86 -12.61
CA GLU A 55 -16.80 5.52 -13.17
C GLU A 55 -16.66 5.82 -14.67
N ASP A 56 -16.44 4.78 -15.48
CA ASP A 56 -16.81 4.86 -16.90
C ASP A 56 -18.36 4.74 -16.94
N ASP A 57 -18.98 5.61 -17.75
CA ASP A 57 -20.44 5.76 -17.95
C ASP A 57 -21.23 4.44 -18.10
#